data_AF-A0A6A6VJB8-F1
#
_entry.id   AF-A0A6A6VJB8-F1
#
_cell.length_a   1.000
_cell.length_b   1.000
_cell.length_c   1.000
_cell.angle_alpha   90.00
_cell.angle_beta   90.00
_cell.angle_gamma   90.00
#
_symmetry.space_group_name_H-M   'P 1'
#
loop_
_entity.id
_entity.type
_entity.pdbx_description
1 polymer ?
#
loop_
_entity_poly.entity_id
_entity_poly.type
_entity_poly.pdbx_seq_one_letter_code
_entity_poly.pdbx_strand_id
1 'polypeptide(L)'
;MAASDEEDDYMNMVFEETPKQKYETSLQRAALRRREAEERSRQKTKEERKADEAAAREAALTTALPSTNKGFKMMAKMGFKQGDALGKSENARREPIKVNIKEDKSGIGLESEKKRKFREHMEELERTTKKAKETELGYREAQRQEMKEKKLARDLANAQKAAERLHETADDSKQASEPPLKTINVLWRGPVRRRRQELHHETQMNRIRKDLLSRTSANDEDEDQDDKIALGRDTALVFDDDNLDEDDPELDAFESLSAEEQLDRVIAFLRDEYHYCFWCGHKYDDAAMEGCPGITEEEHE
;
A
#
# COMPACT_ATOMS: atom_id res chain seq x y z
N MET A 1 22.83 47.83 -63.80
CA MET A 1 23.33 47.75 -62.42
C MET A 1 22.13 47.80 -61.48
N ALA A 2 21.98 46.77 -60.64
CA ALA A 2 21.32 46.70 -59.33
C ALA A 2 20.64 45.33 -59.18
N ALA A 3 21.01 44.63 -58.11
CA ALA A 3 20.64 43.25 -57.76
C ALA A 3 19.45 43.19 -56.79
N SER A 4 18.73 42.07 -56.80
CA SER A 4 17.95 41.50 -55.68
C SER A 4 17.64 40.05 -56.08
N ASP A 5 18.34 39.03 -55.59
CA ASP A 5 18.32 38.45 -54.23
C ASP A 5 17.02 37.67 -53.96
N GLU A 6 17.04 36.39 -54.36
CA GLU A 6 16.15 35.32 -53.89
C GLU A 6 17.03 34.06 -53.78
N GLU A 7 17.68 33.93 -52.62
CA GLU A 7 18.32 32.69 -52.17
C GLU A 7 17.22 31.62 -51.98
N ASP A 8 16.89 30.92 -53.06
CA ASP A 8 16.07 29.70 -52.99
C ASP A 8 16.83 28.63 -52.19
N ASP A 9 16.40 28.49 -50.93
CA ASP A 9 16.60 27.41 -49.94
C ASP A 9 17.22 26.10 -50.46
N TYR A 10 18.50 26.20 -50.86
CA TYR A 10 19.36 25.09 -51.19
C TYR A 10 19.85 24.48 -49.88
N MET A 11 18.97 23.77 -49.15
CA MET A 11 19.32 22.67 -48.24
C MET A 11 18.13 22.09 -47.43
N ASN A 12 16.87 22.44 -47.68
CA ASN A 12 15.76 21.86 -46.93
C ASN A 12 14.67 21.17 -47.77
N MET A 13 15.06 20.18 -48.58
CA MET A 13 14.15 19.12 -49.00
C MET A 13 13.95 18.15 -47.82
N VAL A 14 13.01 18.46 -46.92
CA VAL A 14 12.49 17.47 -45.96
C VAL A 14 11.78 16.41 -46.79
N PHE A 15 12.48 15.32 -47.09
CA PHE A 15 11.84 14.11 -47.59
C PHE A 15 10.91 13.63 -46.48
N GLU A 16 9.59 13.85 -46.63
CA GLU A 16 8.62 13.08 -45.87
C GLU A 16 8.97 11.60 -46.10
N GLU A 17 9.39 10.90 -45.04
CA GLU A 17 9.64 9.48 -45.11
C GLU A 17 8.32 8.80 -45.47
N THR A 18 8.08 8.60 -46.76
CA THR A 18 6.99 7.76 -47.25
C THR A 18 7.11 6.44 -46.51
N PRO A 19 6.05 5.94 -45.84
CA PRO A 19 6.19 4.78 -44.98
C PRO A 19 6.75 3.63 -45.81
N LYS A 20 7.97 3.19 -45.49
CA LYS A 20 8.67 2.11 -46.19
C LYS A 20 7.70 0.94 -46.33
N GLN A 21 7.33 0.62 -47.56
CA GLN A 21 6.45 -0.51 -47.87
C GLN A 21 7.08 -1.76 -47.24
N LYS A 22 6.46 -2.29 -46.19
CA LYS A 22 6.93 -3.49 -45.50
C LYS A 22 6.78 -4.66 -46.48
N TYR A 23 7.87 -5.02 -47.15
CA TYR A 23 7.89 -6.19 -48.00
C TYR A 23 7.78 -7.43 -47.11
N GLU A 24 6.65 -8.12 -47.18
CA GLU A 24 6.51 -9.39 -46.47
C GLU A 24 7.52 -10.40 -46.99
N THR A 25 8.26 -11.01 -46.07
CA THR A 25 9.25 -12.04 -46.41
C THR A 25 8.54 -13.26 -46.99
N SER A 26 9.24 -14.06 -47.79
CA SER A 26 8.67 -15.28 -48.39
C SER A 26 8.12 -16.25 -47.34
N LEU A 27 8.74 -16.30 -46.16
CA LEU A 27 8.29 -17.07 -45.00
C LEU A 27 6.97 -16.54 -44.42
N GLN A 28 6.80 -15.22 -44.33
CA GLN A 28 5.54 -14.60 -43.90
C GLN A 28 4.41 -14.90 -44.90
N ARG A 29 4.67 -14.80 -46.22
CA ARG A 29 3.69 -15.15 -47.25
C ARG A 29 3.30 -16.64 -47.24
N ALA A 30 4.24 -17.52 -46.92
CA ALA A 30 3.99 -18.95 -46.79
C ALA A 30 3.16 -19.25 -45.52
N ALA A 31 3.45 -18.57 -44.41
CA ALA A 31 2.68 -18.69 -43.17
C ALA A 31 1.24 -18.18 -43.34
N LEU A 32 1.04 -17.06 -44.06
CA LEU A 32 -0.29 -16.55 -44.39
C LEU A 32 -1.09 -17.53 -45.24
N ARG A 33 -0.47 -18.08 -46.30
CA ARG A 33 -1.12 -19.11 -47.14
C ARG A 33 -1.47 -20.38 -46.36
N ARG A 34 -0.61 -20.79 -45.42
CA ARG A 34 -0.87 -21.93 -44.55
C ARG A 34 -2.04 -21.67 -43.61
N ARG A 35 -2.07 -20.50 -42.97
CA ARG A 35 -3.18 -20.07 -42.10
C ARG A 35 -4.49 -19.94 -42.86
N GLU A 36 -4.46 -19.37 -44.06
CA GLU A 36 -5.64 -19.27 -44.94
C GLU A 36 -6.14 -20.65 -45.38
N ALA A 37 -5.23 -21.59 -45.68
CA ALA A 37 -5.60 -22.97 -45.97
C ALA A 37 -6.18 -23.69 -44.73
N GLU A 38 -5.65 -23.44 -43.54
CA GLU A 38 -6.19 -23.94 -42.27
C GLU A 38 -7.59 -23.37 -41.99
N GLU A 39 -7.80 -22.07 -42.19
CA GLU A 39 -9.11 -21.41 -42.04
C GLU A 39 -10.14 -21.91 -43.06
N ARG A 40 -9.72 -22.20 -44.31
CA ARG A 40 -10.58 -22.78 -45.35
C ARG A 40 -10.88 -24.27 -45.15
N SER A 41 -9.94 -25.02 -44.58
CA SER A 41 -10.07 -26.46 -44.33
C SER A 41 -10.78 -26.77 -43.02
N ARG A 42 -10.87 -25.80 -42.10
CA ARG A 42 -11.60 -25.92 -40.84
C ARG A 42 -13.09 -26.10 -41.13
N GLN A 43 -13.59 -27.30 -40.85
CA GLN A 43 -15.02 -27.56 -40.84
C GLN A 43 -15.65 -26.84 -39.65
N LYS A 44 -16.68 -26.02 -39.94
CA LYS A 44 -17.45 -25.36 -38.89
C LYS A 44 -18.07 -26.40 -37.96
N THR A 45 -17.97 -26.16 -36.67
CA THR A 45 -18.63 -26.99 -35.66
C THR A 45 -20.16 -26.93 -35.82
N LYS A 46 -20.87 -27.90 -35.23
CA LYS A 46 -22.34 -27.93 -35.27
C LYS A 46 -22.97 -26.65 -34.69
N GLU A 47 -22.34 -26.08 -33.68
CA GLU A 47 -22.79 -24.85 -33.01
C GLU A 47 -22.56 -23.62 -33.88
N GLU A 48 -21.39 -23.49 -34.50
CA GLU A 48 -21.08 -22.41 -35.45
C GLU A 48 -22.02 -22.43 -36.67
N ARG A 49 -22.32 -23.62 -37.22
CA ARG A 49 -23.30 -23.75 -38.31
C ARG A 49 -24.71 -23.32 -37.90
N LYS A 50 -25.14 -23.65 -36.67
CA LYS A 50 -26.44 -23.24 -36.16
C LYS A 50 -26.49 -21.71 -35.95
N ALA A 51 -25.40 -21.12 -35.46
CA ALA A 51 -25.29 -19.68 -35.30
C ALA A 51 -25.33 -18.94 -36.64
N ASP A 52 -24.63 -19.45 -37.66
CA ASP A 52 -24.69 -18.90 -39.02
C ASP A 52 -26.09 -19.01 -39.64
N GLU A 53 -26.79 -20.13 -39.43
CA GLU A 53 -28.18 -20.31 -39.89
C GLU A 53 -29.14 -19.35 -39.18
N ALA A 54 -28.97 -19.15 -37.87
CA ALA A 54 -29.74 -18.19 -37.09
C ALA A 54 -29.48 -16.75 -37.58
N ALA A 55 -28.22 -16.37 -37.79
CA ALA A 55 -27.86 -15.06 -38.33
C ALA A 55 -28.41 -14.84 -39.75
N ALA A 56 -28.35 -15.86 -40.62
CA ALA A 56 -28.94 -15.81 -41.95
C ALA A 56 -30.48 -15.66 -41.90
N ARG A 57 -31.13 -16.35 -40.95
CA ARG A 57 -32.58 -16.20 -40.70
C ARG A 57 -32.92 -14.80 -40.21
N GLU A 58 -32.16 -14.25 -39.27
CA GLU A 58 -32.38 -12.88 -38.77
C GLU A 58 -32.15 -11.83 -39.87
N ALA A 59 -31.09 -11.97 -40.67
CA ALA A 59 -30.84 -11.12 -41.83
C ALA A 59 -31.97 -11.23 -42.88
N ALA A 60 -32.50 -12.42 -43.12
CA ALA A 60 -33.63 -12.63 -44.02
C ALA A 60 -34.94 -12.05 -43.46
N LEU A 61 -35.12 -12.06 -42.14
CA LEU A 61 -36.29 -11.45 -41.47
C LEU A 61 -36.22 -9.92 -41.45
N THR A 62 -35.02 -9.33 -41.42
CA THR A 62 -34.82 -7.87 -41.44
C THR A 62 -34.81 -7.29 -42.85
N THR A 63 -34.43 -8.07 -43.86
CA THR A 63 -34.38 -7.60 -45.24
C THR A 63 -35.77 -7.55 -45.90
N ALA A 64 -36.14 -6.37 -46.40
CA ALA A 64 -37.38 -6.20 -47.16
C ALA A 64 -37.32 -6.91 -48.52
N LEU A 65 -38.47 -7.42 -48.98
CA LEU A 65 -38.57 -8.10 -50.28
C LEU A 65 -38.22 -7.13 -51.43
N PRO A 66 -37.31 -7.51 -52.35
CA PRO A 66 -36.95 -6.66 -53.48
C PRO A 66 -38.09 -6.60 -54.52
N SER A 67 -38.19 -5.50 -55.25
CA SER A 67 -39.22 -5.28 -56.29
C SER A 67 -39.14 -6.28 -57.46
N THR A 68 -37.99 -6.94 -57.63
CA THR A 68 -37.75 -8.01 -58.60
C THR A 68 -38.53 -9.29 -58.26
N ASN A 69 -38.87 -9.51 -56.98
CA ASN A 69 -39.56 -10.72 -56.53
C ASN A 69 -40.96 -10.83 -57.14
N LYS A 70 -41.31 -12.01 -57.66
CA LYS A 70 -42.63 -12.29 -58.26
C LYS A 70 -43.77 -11.98 -57.28
N GLY A 71 -43.59 -12.23 -55.99
CA GLY A 71 -44.57 -11.91 -54.95
C GLY A 71 -44.84 -10.41 -54.82
N PHE A 72 -43.78 -9.59 -54.81
CA PHE A 72 -43.93 -8.14 -54.79
C PHE A 72 -44.62 -7.62 -56.06
N LYS A 73 -44.29 -8.17 -57.24
CA LYS A 73 -44.95 -7.82 -58.51
C LYS A 73 -46.44 -8.18 -58.53
N MET A 74 -46.83 -9.30 -57.93
CA MET A 74 -48.24 -9.68 -57.79
C MET A 74 -48.98 -8.76 -56.82
N MET A 75 -48.37 -8.43 -55.67
CA MET A 75 -48.95 -7.49 -54.70
C MET A 75 -49.11 -6.08 -55.29
N ALA A 76 -48.10 -5.59 -56.01
CA ALA A 76 -48.15 -4.30 -56.69
C ALA A 76 -49.29 -4.22 -57.72
N LYS A 77 -49.54 -5.30 -58.47
CA LYS A 77 -50.69 -5.40 -59.40
C LYS A 77 -52.05 -5.41 -58.68
N MET A 78 -52.10 -5.85 -57.43
CA MET A 78 -53.31 -5.81 -56.59
C MET A 78 -53.47 -4.47 -55.84
N GLY A 79 -52.63 -3.46 -56.14
CA GLY A 79 -52.74 -2.12 -55.57
C GLY A 79 -51.86 -1.85 -54.36
N PHE A 80 -50.96 -2.77 -53.98
CA PHE A 80 -50.00 -2.55 -52.90
C PHE A 80 -48.86 -1.61 -53.31
N LYS A 81 -48.61 -0.55 -52.54
CA LYS A 81 -47.46 0.35 -52.73
C LYS A 81 -46.39 0.04 -51.69
N GLN A 82 -45.11 0.21 -52.04
CA GLN A 82 -44.00 -0.04 -51.12
C GLN A 82 -44.10 0.90 -49.91
N GLY A 83 -44.26 0.35 -48.71
CA GLY A 83 -44.41 1.12 -47.47
C GLY A 83 -45.85 1.35 -47.02
N ASP A 84 -46.85 0.91 -47.81
CA ASP A 84 -48.26 0.97 -47.45
C ASP A 84 -48.68 -0.23 -46.58
N ALA A 85 -49.69 -0.04 -45.74
CA ALA A 85 -50.23 -1.13 -44.93
C ALA A 85 -51.36 -1.86 -45.67
N LEU A 86 -51.48 -3.18 -45.49
CA LEU A 86 -52.51 -3.96 -46.15
C LEU A 86 -53.85 -3.84 -45.39
N GLY A 87 -54.94 -3.52 -46.09
CA GLY A 87 -56.31 -3.49 -45.55
C GLY A 87 -57.01 -2.14 -45.68
N LYS A 88 -58.29 -2.07 -45.28
CA LYS A 88 -59.12 -0.86 -45.36
C LYS A 88 -58.81 0.17 -44.26
N SER A 89 -58.17 -0.26 -43.17
CA SER A 89 -57.84 0.56 -42.01
C SER A 89 -56.43 1.12 -42.10
N GLU A 90 -56.27 2.42 -41.86
CA GLU A 90 -54.98 3.13 -41.92
C GLU A 90 -53.98 2.68 -40.81
N ASN A 91 -54.46 2.02 -39.75
CA ASN A 91 -53.67 1.55 -38.60
C ASN A 91 -53.17 0.09 -38.73
N ALA A 92 -53.08 -0.47 -39.94
CA ALA A 92 -52.57 -1.82 -40.13
C ALA A 92 -51.04 -1.91 -39.95
N ARG A 93 -50.55 -3.06 -39.45
CA ARG A 93 -49.12 -3.29 -39.19
C ARG A 93 -48.34 -3.32 -40.51
N ARG A 94 -47.26 -2.53 -40.58
CA ARG A 94 -46.36 -2.46 -41.74
C ARG A 94 -45.24 -3.50 -41.70
N GLU A 95 -44.92 -3.98 -40.50
CA GLU A 95 -43.87 -4.97 -40.27
C GLU A 95 -44.44 -6.32 -39.82
N PRO A 96 -43.85 -7.44 -40.26
CA PRO A 96 -44.20 -8.77 -39.75
C PRO A 96 -44.02 -8.88 -38.23
N ILE A 97 -44.81 -9.75 -37.60
CA ILE A 97 -44.71 -10.01 -36.16
C ILE A 97 -43.38 -10.73 -35.87
N LYS A 98 -42.56 -10.15 -34.98
CA LYS A 98 -41.32 -10.77 -34.52
C LYS A 98 -41.63 -12.00 -33.67
N VAL A 99 -41.13 -13.15 -34.10
CA VAL A 99 -41.27 -14.43 -33.38
C VAL A 99 -40.01 -14.68 -32.56
N ASN A 100 -40.10 -14.61 -31.24
CA ASN A 100 -39.02 -14.99 -30.34
C ASN A 100 -39.06 -16.50 -30.12
N ILE A 101 -38.16 -17.24 -30.77
CA ILE A 101 -38.02 -18.68 -30.54
C ILE A 101 -37.19 -18.86 -29.28
N LYS A 102 -37.82 -19.41 -28.24
CA LYS A 102 -37.12 -19.74 -27.00
C LYS A 102 -36.25 -20.98 -27.22
N GLU A 103 -34.94 -20.81 -27.21
CA GLU A 103 -34.00 -21.93 -27.36
C GLU A 103 -33.79 -22.70 -26.04
N ASP A 104 -34.19 -22.09 -24.92
CA ASP A 104 -34.03 -22.66 -23.60
C ASP A 104 -35.21 -23.56 -23.19
N LYS A 105 -34.87 -24.68 -22.55
CA LYS A 105 -35.84 -25.53 -21.80
C LYS A 105 -36.28 -24.91 -20.47
N SER A 106 -35.93 -23.65 -20.21
CA SER A 106 -36.26 -22.97 -18.97
C SER A 106 -37.76 -22.64 -18.90
N GLY A 107 -38.30 -22.46 -17.69
CA GLY A 107 -39.67 -21.96 -17.52
C GLY A 107 -39.83 -20.54 -18.08
N ILE A 108 -41.02 -20.18 -18.57
CA ILE A 108 -41.34 -18.79 -18.94
C ILE A 108 -41.34 -17.97 -17.65
N GLY A 109 -40.53 -16.90 -17.58
CA GLY A 109 -40.40 -16.02 -16.39
C GLY A 109 -39.09 -16.15 -15.61
N LEU A 110 -38.35 -17.26 -15.73
CA LEU A 110 -37.13 -17.53 -14.95
C LEU A 110 -35.94 -16.63 -15.34
N GLU A 111 -35.98 -16.06 -16.54
CA GLU A 111 -34.96 -15.14 -17.06
C GLU A 111 -34.97 -13.78 -16.34
N SER A 112 -36.15 -13.34 -15.89
CA SER A 112 -36.30 -12.09 -15.14
C SER A 112 -35.71 -12.21 -13.73
N GLU A 113 -35.96 -13.32 -13.05
CA GLU A 113 -35.38 -13.60 -11.73
C GLU A 113 -33.87 -13.82 -11.80
N LYS A 114 -33.37 -14.51 -12.83
CA LYS A 114 -31.93 -14.63 -13.05
C LYS A 114 -31.28 -13.27 -13.23
N LYS A 115 -31.85 -12.39 -14.06
CA LYS A 115 -31.34 -11.02 -14.26
C LYS A 115 -31.34 -10.19 -12.97
N ARG A 116 -32.34 -10.37 -12.09
CA ARG A 116 -32.37 -9.73 -10.77
C ARG A 116 -31.23 -10.25 -9.88
N LYS A 117 -31.08 -11.57 -9.76
CA LYS A 117 -30.03 -12.19 -8.94
C LYS A 117 -28.62 -11.84 -9.41
N PHE A 118 -28.38 -11.79 -10.72
CA PHE A 118 -27.09 -11.37 -11.26
C PHE A 118 -26.74 -9.93 -10.91
N ARG A 119 -27.73 -9.02 -10.93
CA ARG A 119 -27.53 -7.62 -10.55
C ARG A 119 -27.24 -7.49 -9.05
N GLU A 120 -28.03 -8.16 -8.21
CA GLU A 120 -27.82 -8.21 -6.76
C GLU A 120 -26.41 -8.72 -6.41
N HIS A 121 -25.96 -9.80 -7.06
CA HIS A 121 -24.63 -10.36 -6.86
C HIS A 121 -23.50 -9.40 -7.32
N MET A 122 -23.68 -8.73 -8.45
CA MET A 122 -22.70 -7.72 -8.92
C MET A 122 -22.60 -6.54 -7.94
N GLU A 123 -23.72 -6.04 -7.44
CA GLU A 123 -23.75 -4.97 -6.44
C GLU A 123 -23.11 -5.42 -5.11
N GLU A 124 -23.29 -6.67 -4.69
CA GLU A 124 -22.65 -7.22 -3.50
C GLU A 124 -21.13 -7.34 -3.66
N LEU A 125 -20.65 -7.80 -4.82
CA LEU A 125 -19.21 -7.81 -5.14
C LEU A 125 -18.62 -6.40 -5.16
N GLU A 126 -19.34 -5.41 -5.72
CA GLU A 126 -18.89 -4.02 -5.68
C GLU A 126 -18.84 -3.47 -4.25
N ARG A 127 -19.80 -3.83 -3.38
CA ARG A 127 -19.79 -3.40 -1.98
C ARG A 127 -18.65 -4.04 -1.20
N THR A 128 -18.40 -5.33 -1.38
CA THR A 128 -17.30 -6.02 -0.68
C THR A 128 -15.94 -5.52 -1.15
N THR A 129 -15.76 -5.28 -2.44
CA THR A 129 -14.51 -4.69 -2.98
C THR A 129 -14.29 -3.25 -2.53
N LYS A 130 -15.33 -2.42 -2.43
CA LYS A 130 -15.22 -1.06 -1.85
C LYS A 130 -14.82 -1.10 -0.38
N LYS A 131 -15.48 -1.93 0.43
CA LYS A 131 -15.11 -2.14 1.84
C LYS A 131 -13.68 -2.64 1.99
N ALA A 132 -13.25 -3.59 1.16
CA ALA A 132 -11.88 -4.10 1.18
C ALA A 132 -10.85 -3.01 0.85
N LYS A 133 -11.14 -2.16 -0.14
CA LYS A 133 -10.28 -1.01 -0.49
C LYS A 133 -10.22 0.04 0.61
N GLU A 134 -11.34 0.36 1.24
CA GLU A 134 -11.38 1.26 2.40
C GLU A 134 -10.54 0.70 3.56
N THR A 135 -10.66 -0.59 3.85
CA THR A 135 -9.83 -1.24 4.88
C THR A 135 -8.35 -1.30 4.51
N GLU A 136 -8.01 -1.46 3.22
CA GLU A 136 -6.62 -1.47 2.76
C GLU A 136 -5.98 -0.08 2.87
N LEU A 137 -6.71 0.98 2.50
CA LEU A 137 -6.25 2.35 2.64
C LEU A 137 -6.04 2.72 4.11
N GLY A 138 -7.00 2.36 4.98
CA GLY A 138 -6.86 2.54 6.42
C GLY A 138 -5.69 1.74 7.01
N TYR A 139 -5.45 0.52 6.53
CA TYR A 139 -4.29 -0.29 6.95
C TYR A 139 -2.95 0.36 6.56
N ARG A 140 -2.84 0.89 5.33
CA ARG A 140 -1.63 1.59 4.87
C ARG A 140 -1.38 2.88 5.66
N GLU A 141 -2.44 3.61 5.98
CA GLU A 141 -2.35 4.83 6.79
C GLU A 141 -1.93 4.53 8.23
N ALA A 142 -2.55 3.53 8.86
CA ALA A 142 -2.17 3.07 10.20
C ALA A 142 -0.71 2.61 10.23
N GLN A 143 -0.27 1.83 9.24
CA GLN A 143 1.14 1.40 9.13
C GLN A 143 2.09 2.59 8.96
N ARG A 144 1.72 3.61 8.17
CA ARG A 144 2.54 4.83 8.05
C ARG A 144 2.64 5.58 9.37
N GLN A 145 1.54 5.69 10.12
CA GLN A 145 1.54 6.34 11.43
C GLN A 145 2.38 5.55 12.44
N GLU A 146 2.19 4.24 12.53
CA GLU A 146 2.95 3.36 13.42
C GLU A 146 4.46 3.44 13.13
N MET A 147 4.85 3.46 11.84
CA MET A 147 6.26 3.59 11.47
C MET A 147 6.83 4.98 11.79
N LYS A 148 6.03 6.05 11.66
CA LYS A 148 6.43 7.41 12.08
C LYS A 148 6.64 7.48 13.59
N GLU A 149 5.70 6.96 14.38
CA GLU A 149 5.81 6.91 15.85
C GLU A 149 7.04 6.10 16.30
N LYS A 150 7.29 4.95 15.66
CA LYS A 150 8.49 4.14 15.92
C LYS A 150 9.78 4.87 15.58
N LYS A 151 9.80 5.62 14.47
CA LYS A 151 10.94 6.44 14.07
C LYS A 151 11.20 7.53 15.11
N LEU A 152 10.17 8.30 15.47
CA LEU A 152 10.24 9.34 16.51
C LEU A 152 10.72 8.77 17.85
N ALA A 153 10.17 7.64 18.29
CA ALA A 153 10.60 6.99 19.53
C ALA A 153 12.06 6.55 19.50
N ARG A 154 12.54 6.04 18.36
CA ARG A 154 13.95 5.68 18.18
C ARG A 154 14.86 6.90 18.22
N ASP A 155 14.46 7.96 17.53
CA ASP A 155 15.26 9.17 17.41
C ASP A 155 15.31 9.91 18.77
N LEU A 156 14.21 9.93 19.52
CA LEU A 156 14.16 10.37 20.92
C LEU A 156 15.09 9.56 21.81
N ALA A 157 15.07 8.23 21.74
CA ALA A 157 15.95 7.39 22.52
C ALA A 157 17.44 7.62 22.17
N ASN A 158 17.75 7.89 20.90
CA ASN A 158 19.10 8.23 20.46
C ASN A 158 19.52 9.62 20.94
N ALA A 159 18.64 10.61 20.88
CA ALA A 159 18.90 11.97 21.36
C ALA A 159 19.14 12.00 22.87
N GLN A 160 18.34 11.27 23.65
CA GLN A 160 18.53 11.13 25.10
C GLN A 160 19.87 10.45 25.45
N LYS A 161 20.24 9.39 24.71
CA LYS A 161 21.56 8.75 24.87
C LYS A 161 22.72 9.68 24.52
N ALA A 162 22.56 10.51 23.48
CA ALA A 162 23.56 11.50 23.11
C ALA A 162 23.72 12.56 24.22
N ALA A 163 22.60 13.04 24.78
CA ALA A 163 22.61 14.00 25.89
C ALA A 163 23.29 13.42 27.14
N GLU A 164 22.93 12.18 27.52
CA GLU A 164 23.59 11.47 28.64
C GLU A 164 25.10 11.34 28.41
N ARG A 165 25.52 10.88 27.23
CA ARG A 165 26.93 10.72 26.90
C ARG A 165 27.70 12.04 26.94
N LEU A 166 27.13 13.11 26.40
CA LEU A 166 27.77 14.43 26.40
C LEU A 166 27.86 15.00 27.82
N HIS A 167 26.85 14.75 28.65
CA HIS A 167 26.85 15.12 30.06
C HIS A 167 27.93 14.37 30.85
N GLU A 168 28.05 13.04 30.68
CA GLU A 168 29.12 12.24 31.29
C GLU A 168 30.52 12.71 30.86
N THR A 169 30.69 13.12 29.59
CA THR A 169 31.99 13.65 29.13
C THR A 169 32.30 15.06 29.64
N ALA A 170 31.27 15.82 30.04
CA ALA A 170 31.48 17.14 30.65
C ALA A 170 31.78 17.01 32.15
N ASP A 171 31.15 16.06 32.83
CA ASP A 171 31.39 15.73 34.23
C ASP A 171 32.54 14.72 34.38
N ASP A 172 33.78 15.15 34.13
CA ASP A 172 35.01 14.34 34.29
C ASP A 172 35.26 13.80 35.73
N SER A 173 34.37 14.11 36.69
CA SER A 173 34.40 13.56 38.04
C SER A 173 33.75 12.18 38.12
N LYS A 174 34.54 11.13 37.92
CA LYS A 174 34.16 9.73 38.21
C LYS A 174 33.73 9.56 39.67
N GLN A 175 32.45 9.74 39.97
CA GLN A 175 31.86 9.31 41.24
C GLN A 175 31.50 7.83 41.13
N ALA A 176 32.09 7.00 42.00
CA ALA A 176 31.96 5.55 42.00
C ALA A 176 30.62 5.03 42.55
N SER A 177 29.67 5.92 42.85
CA SER A 177 28.33 5.62 43.36
C SER A 177 27.29 6.20 42.40
N GLU A 178 26.31 5.39 42.00
CA GLU A 178 25.22 5.84 41.14
C GLU A 178 24.49 7.03 41.78
N PRO A 179 24.39 8.19 41.10
CA PRO A 179 23.71 9.35 41.67
C PRO A 179 22.20 9.08 41.80
N PRO A 180 21.53 9.67 42.80
CA PRO A 180 20.08 9.53 42.94
C PRO A 180 19.35 10.04 41.69
N LEU A 181 18.22 9.44 41.33
CA LEU A 181 17.51 9.76 40.08
C LEU A 181 17.19 11.26 39.95
N LYS A 182 16.80 11.91 41.06
CA LYS A 182 16.42 13.33 41.08
C LYS A 182 17.55 14.31 40.76
N THR A 183 18.81 13.91 40.88
CA THR A 183 19.94 14.79 40.49
C THR A 183 20.23 14.74 39.00
N ILE A 184 19.66 13.78 38.27
CA ILE A 184 19.82 13.63 36.83
C ILE A 184 18.82 14.54 36.13
N ASN A 185 19.22 15.15 35.02
CA ASN A 185 18.33 16.00 34.22
C ASN A 185 17.08 15.22 33.78
N VAL A 186 15.91 15.86 33.93
CA VAL A 186 14.60 15.31 33.59
C VAL A 186 14.55 14.77 32.15
N LEU A 187 15.27 15.38 31.22
CA LEU A 187 15.27 15.03 29.79
C LEU A 187 15.77 13.61 29.48
N TRP A 188 16.70 13.06 30.26
CA TRP A 188 17.21 11.69 30.10
C TRP A 188 17.13 10.84 31.38
N ARG A 189 16.54 11.35 32.47
CA ARG A 189 16.28 10.60 33.70
C ARG A 189 15.36 9.40 33.47
N GLY A 190 14.34 9.51 32.61
CA GLY A 190 13.40 8.41 32.32
C GLY A 190 14.09 7.15 31.78
N PRO A 191 14.92 7.25 30.72
CA PRO A 191 15.76 6.15 30.26
C PRO A 191 16.68 5.55 31.33
N VAL A 192 17.28 6.40 32.19
CA VAL A 192 18.14 5.93 33.29
C VAL A 192 17.31 5.15 34.32
N ARG A 193 16.15 5.68 34.74
CA ARG A 193 15.18 5.01 35.63
C ARG A 193 14.79 3.64 35.08
N ARG A 194 14.43 3.56 33.80
CA ARG A 194 14.05 2.30 33.14
C ARG A 194 15.18 1.27 33.16
N ARG A 195 16.41 1.68 32.84
CA ARG A 195 17.57 0.78 32.90
C ARG A 195 17.84 0.26 34.32
N ARG A 196 17.74 1.13 35.33
CA ARG A 196 17.89 0.71 36.74
C ARG A 196 16.79 -0.24 37.18
N GLN A 197 15.53 0.04 36.82
CA GLN A 197 14.40 -0.84 37.10
C GLN A 197 14.54 -2.21 36.41
N GLU A 198 14.97 -2.25 35.15
CA GLU A 198 15.22 -3.49 34.41
C GLU A 198 16.34 -4.31 35.07
N LEU A 199 17.44 -3.67 35.46
CA LEU A 199 18.53 -4.31 36.21
C LEU A 199 18.06 -4.82 37.58
N HIS A 200 17.26 -4.04 38.29
CA HIS A 200 16.68 -4.45 39.57
C HIS A 200 15.74 -5.65 39.42
N HIS A 201 14.86 -5.63 38.42
CA HIS A 201 13.96 -6.75 38.13
C HIS A 201 14.73 -8.00 37.66
N GLU A 202 15.75 -7.84 36.81
CA GLU A 202 16.60 -8.94 36.37
C GLU A 202 17.37 -9.56 37.54
N THR A 203 17.97 -8.74 38.40
CA THR A 203 18.67 -9.22 39.60
C THR A 203 17.71 -9.94 40.56
N GLN A 204 16.50 -9.42 40.77
CA GLN A 204 15.44 -10.06 41.56
C GLN A 204 15.01 -11.41 40.95
N MET A 205 14.77 -11.47 39.65
CA MET A 205 14.39 -12.71 38.96
C MET A 205 15.52 -13.74 38.94
N ASN A 206 16.77 -13.29 38.81
CA ASN A 206 17.93 -14.16 38.92
C ASN A 206 18.11 -14.70 40.35
N ARG A 207 17.79 -13.91 41.38
CA ARG A 207 17.71 -14.38 42.77
C ARG A 207 16.62 -15.43 42.94
N ILE A 208 15.38 -15.13 42.54
CA ILE A 208 14.24 -16.07 42.63
C ILE A 208 14.57 -17.37 41.88
N ARG A 209 15.15 -17.26 40.68
CA ARG A 209 15.61 -18.43 39.91
C ARG A 209 16.63 -19.23 40.72
N LYS A 210 17.67 -18.60 41.27
CA LYS A 210 18.68 -19.28 42.09
C LYS A 210 18.09 -19.94 43.34
N ASP A 211 17.18 -19.27 44.04
CA ASP A 211 16.48 -19.81 45.22
C ASP A 211 15.61 -21.03 44.86
N LEU A 212 14.93 -20.99 43.71
CA LEU A 212 14.14 -22.12 43.22
C LEU A 212 15.02 -23.32 42.83
N LEU A 213 16.20 -23.08 42.24
CA LEU A 213 17.19 -24.13 41.99
C LEU A 213 17.74 -24.70 43.32
N SER A 214 18.00 -23.85 44.31
CA SER A 214 18.47 -24.25 45.64
C SER A 214 17.44 -25.11 46.40
N ARG A 215 16.12 -24.85 46.28
CA ARG A 215 15.06 -25.67 46.91
C ARG A 215 14.96 -27.11 46.39
N THR A 216 15.55 -27.42 45.23
CA THR A 216 15.55 -28.77 44.65
C THR A 216 16.82 -29.57 44.99
N SER A 217 17.86 -28.90 45.49
CA SER A 217 19.03 -29.55 46.07
C SER A 217 18.75 -29.78 47.56
N ALA A 218 19.06 -30.97 48.08
CA ALA A 218 18.92 -31.25 49.51
C ALA A 218 19.73 -30.21 50.29
N ASN A 219 19.14 -29.59 51.32
CA ASN A 219 19.92 -28.75 52.24
C ASN A 219 20.87 -29.70 52.98
N ASP A 220 22.11 -29.80 52.52
CA ASP A 220 23.14 -30.55 53.23
C ASP A 220 23.59 -29.70 54.43
N GLU A 221 23.59 -30.29 55.63
CA GLU A 221 23.88 -29.57 56.89
C GLU A 221 25.36 -29.12 57.01
N ASP A 222 26.20 -29.53 56.05
CA ASP A 222 27.64 -29.28 55.98
C ASP A 222 28.04 -28.09 55.06
N GLU A 223 27.09 -27.28 54.58
CA GLU A 223 27.39 -26.12 53.71
C GLU A 223 28.17 -25.00 54.44
N ASP A 224 29.40 -24.75 54.01
CA ASP A 224 30.25 -23.67 54.51
C ASP A 224 29.83 -22.29 53.94
N GLN A 225 30.37 -21.22 54.50
CA GLN A 225 30.02 -19.85 54.10
C GLN A 225 30.39 -19.55 52.63
N ASP A 226 31.48 -20.16 52.14
CA ASP A 226 31.89 -20.07 50.73
C ASP A 226 30.93 -20.82 49.80
N ASP A 227 30.38 -21.96 50.25
CA ASP A 227 29.37 -22.70 49.50
C ASP A 227 28.05 -21.91 49.39
N LYS A 228 27.66 -21.21 50.46
CA LYS A 228 26.48 -20.32 50.47
C LYS A 228 26.66 -19.11 49.55
N ILE A 229 27.88 -18.58 49.46
CA ILE A 229 28.21 -17.49 48.51
C ILE A 229 28.20 -18.01 47.07
N ALA A 230 28.78 -19.20 46.82
CA ALA A 230 28.83 -19.83 45.50
C ALA A 230 27.44 -20.27 44.99
N LEU A 231 26.57 -20.75 45.89
CA LEU A 231 25.16 -21.08 45.62
C LEU A 231 24.27 -19.82 45.56
N GLY A 232 24.82 -18.65 45.90
CA GLY A 232 24.15 -17.35 45.83
C GLY A 232 23.15 -17.08 46.96
N ARG A 233 23.16 -17.91 48.01
CA ARG A 233 22.21 -17.92 49.14
C ARG A 233 22.44 -16.77 50.12
N ASP A 234 23.71 -16.37 50.33
CA ASP A 234 24.11 -15.31 51.27
C ASP A 234 24.50 -13.99 50.57
N THR A 235 23.87 -13.66 49.42
CA THR A 235 24.07 -12.36 48.76
C THR A 235 23.17 -11.27 49.36
N ALA A 236 23.27 -11.07 50.67
CA ALA A 236 22.62 -9.98 51.42
C ALA A 236 23.31 -8.61 51.21
N LEU A 237 23.75 -8.31 49.98
CA LEU A 237 24.02 -6.94 49.55
C LEU A 237 22.83 -6.50 48.71
N VAL A 238 21.74 -6.23 49.42
CA VAL A 238 20.59 -5.51 48.88
C VAL A 238 21.02 -4.05 48.87
N PHE A 239 21.38 -3.55 47.69
CA PHE A 239 21.19 -2.13 47.44
C PHE A 239 19.67 -1.97 47.34
N ASP A 240 19.02 -1.74 48.48
CA ASP A 240 17.67 -1.20 48.51
C ASP A 240 17.80 0.21 47.94
N ASP A 241 17.68 0.34 46.61
CA ASP A 241 17.51 1.64 45.99
C ASP A 241 16.04 2.05 46.23
N ASP A 242 15.74 2.41 47.48
CA ASP A 242 14.44 2.90 47.97
C ASP A 242 13.90 4.11 47.15
N ASN A 243 14.69 4.63 46.19
CA ASN A 243 14.35 5.76 45.32
C ASN A 243 13.79 5.38 43.94
N LEU A 244 13.78 4.11 43.53
CA LEU A 244 13.31 3.73 42.18
C LEU A 244 11.80 3.87 41.99
N ASP A 245 11.05 3.70 43.08
CA ASP A 245 9.58 3.74 43.12
C ASP A 245 9.03 5.07 43.66
N GLU A 246 9.90 6.08 43.86
CA GLU A 246 9.44 7.39 44.31
C GLU A 246 8.74 8.15 43.18
N ASP A 247 7.51 8.62 43.44
CA ASP A 247 6.72 9.39 42.48
C ASP A 247 7.46 10.66 42.06
N ASP A 248 7.69 10.82 40.76
CA ASP A 248 8.45 11.94 40.20
C ASP A 248 7.59 12.78 39.25
N PRO A 249 6.86 13.78 39.79
CA PRO A 249 5.87 14.53 39.02
C PRO A 249 6.48 15.34 37.87
N GLU A 250 7.77 15.70 37.96
CA GLU A 250 8.46 16.40 36.89
C GLU A 250 8.79 15.44 35.73
N LEU A 251 9.15 14.18 36.04
CA LEU A 251 9.38 13.17 35.02
C LEU A 251 8.07 12.82 34.33
N ASP A 252 7.02 12.60 35.11
CA ASP A 252 5.72 12.21 34.59
C ASP A 252 5.10 13.33 33.74
N ALA A 253 5.29 14.59 34.15
CA ALA A 253 4.92 15.73 33.33
C ALA A 253 5.65 15.70 31.99
N PHE A 254 6.98 15.45 31.97
CA PHE A 254 7.75 15.34 30.72
C PHE A 254 7.32 14.13 29.87
N GLU A 255 7.16 12.95 30.46
CA GLU A 255 6.73 11.72 29.78
C GLU A 255 5.30 11.81 29.22
N SER A 256 4.45 12.68 29.78
CA SER A 256 3.09 12.94 29.29
C SER A 256 3.02 13.79 28.02
N LEU A 257 4.11 14.47 27.63
CA LEU A 257 4.16 15.21 26.37
C LEU A 257 4.21 14.28 25.17
N SER A 258 3.91 14.80 23.97
CA SER A 258 4.06 14.01 22.75
C SER A 258 5.53 13.65 22.51
N ALA A 259 5.79 12.53 21.83
CA ALA A 259 7.16 12.12 21.49
C ALA A 259 7.89 13.18 20.65
N GLU A 260 7.16 13.95 19.84
CA GLU A 260 7.69 15.07 19.05
C GLU A 260 8.17 16.20 19.97
N GLU A 261 7.33 16.65 20.91
CA GLU A 261 7.70 17.73 21.84
C GLU A 261 8.83 17.31 22.80
N GLN A 262 8.85 16.04 23.21
CA GLN A 262 9.95 15.50 24.01
C GLN A 262 11.27 15.54 23.23
N LEU A 263 11.26 15.12 21.96
CA LEU A 263 12.43 15.16 21.08
C LEU A 263 12.93 16.59 20.88
N ASP A 264 12.03 17.53 20.58
CA ASP A 264 12.37 18.95 20.36
C ASP A 264 13.03 19.57 21.59
N ARG A 265 12.52 19.28 22.80
CA ARG A 265 13.12 19.75 24.06
C ARG A 265 14.54 19.20 24.27
N VAL A 266 14.76 17.93 23.95
CA VAL A 266 16.09 17.30 24.04
C VAL A 266 17.05 17.90 23.01
N ILE A 267 16.60 18.11 21.77
CA ILE A 267 17.41 18.71 20.71
C ILE A 267 17.75 20.17 21.05
N ALA A 268 16.78 20.96 21.53
CA ALA A 268 17.03 22.33 21.96
C ALA A 268 18.09 22.38 23.07
N PHE A 269 17.97 21.52 24.08
CA PHE A 269 18.96 21.41 25.15
C PHE A 269 20.36 21.03 24.64
N LEU A 270 20.45 20.07 23.70
CA LEU A 270 21.72 19.66 23.10
C LEU A 270 22.41 20.80 22.32
N ARG A 271 21.62 21.68 21.68
CA ARG A 271 22.14 22.83 20.94
C ARG A 271 22.54 23.97 21.87
N ASP A 272 21.75 24.26 22.89
CA ASP A 272 21.98 25.38 23.80
C ASP A 272 23.17 25.12 24.75
N GLU A 273 23.25 23.92 25.33
CA GLU A 273 24.27 23.61 26.36
C GLU A 273 25.57 23.05 25.76
N TYR A 274 25.44 22.18 24.74
CA TYR A 274 26.59 21.45 24.18
C TYR A 274 26.97 21.88 22.76
N HIS A 275 26.23 22.82 22.15
CA HIS A 275 26.39 23.22 20.74
C HIS A 275 26.44 22.00 19.82
N TYR A 276 25.62 20.98 20.10
CA TYR A 276 25.61 19.72 19.36
C TYR A 276 24.36 19.60 18.49
N CYS A 277 24.55 19.35 17.19
CA CYS A 277 23.43 19.04 16.31
C CYS A 277 23.19 17.53 16.24
N PHE A 278 22.00 17.10 16.69
CA PHE A 278 21.58 15.70 16.64
C PHE A 278 21.55 15.15 15.20
N TRP A 279 21.03 15.92 14.24
CA TRP A 279 20.86 15.48 12.86
C TRP A 279 22.19 15.46 12.08
N CYS A 280 23.09 16.41 12.31
CA CYS A 280 24.42 16.42 11.69
C CYS A 280 25.41 15.46 12.36
N GLY A 281 25.19 15.11 13.63
CA GLY A 281 26.08 14.26 14.41
C GLY A 281 27.41 14.93 14.80
N HIS A 282 27.46 16.26 14.84
CA HIS A 282 28.69 17.02 15.10
C HIS A 282 28.50 18.05 16.22
N LYS A 283 29.58 18.25 17.01
CA LYS A 283 29.67 19.29 18.05
C LYS A 283 30.34 20.53 17.48
N TYR A 284 29.68 21.66 17.57
CA TYR A 284 30.16 22.95 17.09
C TYR A 284 30.86 23.71 18.22
N ASP A 285 31.83 24.54 17.86
CA ASP A 285 32.54 25.38 18.84
C ASP A 285 31.79 26.69 19.12
N ASP A 286 30.99 27.17 18.15
CA ASP A 286 30.25 28.43 18.22
C ASP A 286 28.76 28.23 18.52
N ALA A 287 28.21 29.12 19.38
CA ALA A 287 26.80 29.13 19.74
C ALA A 287 25.85 29.41 18.54
N ALA A 288 26.36 30.05 17.49
CA ALA A 288 25.61 30.29 16.26
C ALA A 288 25.52 29.05 15.35
N MET A 289 26.29 27.99 15.63
CA MET A 289 26.40 26.75 14.85
C MET A 289 26.47 27.03 13.34
N GLU A 290 27.45 27.84 12.92
CA GLU A 290 27.62 28.26 11.53
C GLU A 290 27.74 27.02 10.61
N GLY A 291 26.77 26.87 9.71
CA GLY A 291 26.70 25.75 8.76
C GLY A 291 25.73 24.62 9.12
N CYS A 292 24.98 24.72 10.22
CA CYS A 292 23.87 23.81 10.51
C CYS A 292 22.59 24.22 9.72
N PRO A 293 21.98 23.32 8.92
CA PRO A 293 20.79 23.62 8.10
C PRO A 293 19.56 24.09 8.87
N GLY A 294 19.40 23.65 10.13
CA GLY A 294 18.30 24.09 10.99
C GLY A 294 18.18 23.27 12.27
N ILE A 295 16.99 23.18 12.86
CA ILE A 295 16.71 22.44 14.10
C ILE A 295 15.89 21.16 13.85
N THR A 296 15.11 21.15 12.77
CA THR A 296 14.18 20.06 12.44
C THR A 296 14.82 19.02 11.53
N GLU A 297 14.27 17.81 11.53
CA GLU A 297 14.73 16.74 10.64
C GLU A 297 14.60 17.12 9.16
N GLU A 298 13.50 17.76 8.78
CA GLU A 298 13.17 18.11 7.39
C GLU A 298 14.18 19.08 6.76
N GLU A 299 14.85 19.90 7.58
CA GLU A 299 15.88 20.84 7.13
C GLU A 299 17.21 20.13 6.80
N HIS A 300 17.37 18.86 7.19
CA HIS A 300 18.58 18.06 7.02
C HIS A 300 18.43 16.88 6.05
N GLU A 301 17.24 16.66 5.47
CA GLU A 301 17.01 15.69 4.37
C GLU A 301 17.52 16.22 3.01
#